data_AF-A0A938DAP2-F1
#
_entry.id   AF-A0A938DAP2-F1
#
_cell.length_a   1.000
_cell.length_b   1.000
_cell.length_c   1.000
_cell.angle_alpha   90.00
_cell.angle_beta   90.00
_cell.angle_gamma   90.00
#
_symmetry.space_group_name_H-M   'P 1'
#
loop_
_entity.id
_entity.type
_entity.pdbx_description
1 polymer ?
#
loop_
_entity_poly.entity_id
_entity_poly.type
_entity_poly.pdbx_seq_one_letter_code
_entity_poly.pdbx_strand_id
1 'polypeptide(L)'
;MTPRSISATALAPRRLPLFTGIFALGLMLACSPDTGESGAPAGGAAAAAPATQLTGLHRQLNELQSGRRGRVNIVQIGDSHTSNDHFSGRLRELFQRQFGDAGRGLMPPGYPFPYWRPYQVKVQQSGAWQVLSSNRVGAEGVFGLSGFVTRGTKSTDSMSLVADNANASDGGSFDSAEVHYFKRPGGGAIQVYVDGRFHSEINTSGGAYLLDRATINAPNARSLELRPRGNGPVDIADWAVYRRQRGVTLAALGFGGAQINILGRWDWKITAYELRHLDPGLVVLAFGTNEGFAAKERLGDYGREFGSYVDLIRQAVPNASVVIVGPPDANRFPSFCGRGAGASCAPLRGAEIENYTAMLNGRDRKLCRWHAPAGIAHVREAQRQAARQRNLYFFDWSRVQGGECGADRFARDGLGHADHVHMREAGYHLTADRLFTELMAGYRRR
;
A
#
# COMPACT_ATOMS: atom_id res chain seq x y z
N MET A 1 30.02 14.60 40.86
CA MET A 1 29.42 13.45 40.15
C MET A 1 30.14 13.28 38.83
N THR A 2 31.03 12.29 38.76
CA THR A 2 31.84 11.93 37.59
C THR A 2 31.00 11.12 36.58
N PRO A 3 31.13 11.34 35.27
CA PRO A 3 30.51 10.47 34.27
C PRO A 3 31.47 9.32 33.91
N ARG A 4 30.99 8.08 33.98
CA ARG A 4 31.69 6.89 33.48
C ARG A 4 31.37 6.69 31.99
N SER A 5 32.43 6.64 31.19
CA SER A 5 32.45 6.24 29.79
C SER A 5 32.24 4.73 29.63
N ILE A 6 31.48 4.33 28.61
CA ILE A 6 31.36 2.94 28.17
C ILE A 6 31.98 2.85 26.77
N SER A 7 33.07 2.09 26.67
CA SER A 7 33.75 1.77 25.41
C SER A 7 32.96 0.73 24.60
N ALA A 8 32.82 0.99 23.30
CA ALA A 8 32.34 0.03 22.31
C ALA A 8 33.53 -0.79 21.77
N THR A 9 33.48 -2.11 21.90
CA THR A 9 34.47 -3.02 21.30
C THR A 9 33.91 -3.55 19.97
N ALA A 10 34.64 -3.28 18.89
CA ALA A 10 34.34 -3.73 17.53
C ALA A 10 34.67 -5.24 17.37
N LEU A 11 33.74 -6.00 16.77
CA LEU A 11 34.03 -7.35 16.24
C LEU A 11 34.20 -7.28 14.71
N ALA A 12 35.33 -7.81 14.23
CA ALA A 12 35.69 -7.96 12.83
C ALA A 12 35.00 -9.18 12.16
N PRO A 13 34.82 -9.19 10.82
CA PRO A 13 34.17 -10.29 10.11
C PRO A 13 35.18 -11.40 9.75
N ARG A 14 34.80 -12.67 9.98
CA ARG A 14 35.53 -13.86 9.50
C ARG A 14 35.01 -14.31 8.12
N ARG A 15 35.95 -14.63 7.24
CA ARG A 15 35.77 -15.12 5.86
C ARG A 15 35.52 -16.65 5.79
N LEU A 16 34.90 -17.05 4.68
CA LEU A 16 34.49 -18.38 4.17
C LEU A 16 35.51 -19.54 4.30
N PRO A 17 35.07 -20.78 3.98
CA PRO A 17 35.63 -21.38 2.77
C PRO A 17 34.60 -21.90 1.75
N LEU A 18 35.04 -21.86 0.49
CA LEU A 18 34.44 -22.43 -0.71
C LEU A 18 34.34 -23.96 -0.61
N PHE A 19 33.28 -24.54 -1.17
CA PHE A 19 33.26 -25.92 -1.61
C PHE A 19 33.08 -26.00 -3.13
N THR A 20 34.08 -26.60 -3.76
CA THR A 20 34.13 -27.04 -5.16
C THR A 20 33.61 -28.48 -5.28
N GLY A 21 32.88 -28.78 -6.36
CA GLY A 21 32.48 -30.14 -6.75
C GLY A 21 31.66 -30.06 -8.05
N ILE A 22 32.33 -30.03 -9.20
CA ILE A 22 32.58 -31.15 -10.13
C ILE A 22 31.30 -31.75 -10.74
N PHE A 23 31.16 -31.50 -12.04
CA PHE A 23 30.25 -32.11 -13.00
C PHE A 23 30.46 -33.63 -13.12
N ALA A 24 29.37 -34.39 -13.21
CA ALA A 24 29.36 -35.69 -13.87
C ALA A 24 28.09 -35.82 -14.72
N LEU A 25 28.31 -35.94 -16.02
CA LEU A 25 27.33 -36.19 -17.07
C LEU A 25 27.08 -37.70 -17.15
N GLY A 26 25.84 -38.14 -16.98
CA GLY A 26 25.44 -39.55 -17.08
C GLY A 26 24.14 -39.67 -17.85
N LEU A 27 24.24 -40.02 -19.13
CA LEU A 27 23.15 -40.38 -20.03
C LEU A 27 22.86 -41.87 -19.83
N MET A 28 21.62 -42.28 -19.51
CA MET A 28 21.07 -43.59 -19.89
C MET A 28 19.53 -43.64 -19.82
N LEU A 29 19.02 -44.60 -20.60
CA LEU A 29 17.70 -44.77 -21.18
C LEU A 29 16.51 -44.92 -20.22
N ALA A 30 15.35 -44.70 -20.85
CA ALA A 30 13.99 -44.91 -20.37
C ALA A 30 13.69 -46.33 -19.83
N CYS A 31 12.86 -46.37 -18.79
CA CYS A 31 11.83 -47.38 -18.55
C CYS A 31 10.78 -46.76 -17.61
N SER A 32 9.52 -46.77 -18.02
CA SER A 32 8.37 -46.53 -17.13
C SER A 32 8.19 -47.72 -16.17
N PRO A 33 7.68 -47.46 -14.97
CA PRO A 33 6.46 -48.15 -14.59
C PRO A 33 5.42 -47.23 -13.95
N ASP A 34 4.16 -47.45 -14.34
CA ASP A 34 2.96 -47.08 -13.60
C ASP A 34 3.00 -47.68 -12.19
N THR A 35 2.90 -46.82 -11.17
CA THR A 35 2.23 -47.16 -9.90
C THR A 35 1.71 -45.87 -9.28
N GLY A 36 0.43 -45.89 -8.90
CA GLY A 36 -0.36 -44.70 -8.61
C GLY A 36 0.03 -43.93 -7.36
N GLU A 37 -0.19 -42.62 -7.44
CA GLU A 37 -0.22 -41.72 -6.30
C GLU A 37 -1.61 -41.08 -6.19
N SER A 38 -2.11 -41.18 -4.96
CA SER A 38 -3.26 -40.50 -4.38
C SER A 38 -3.34 -39.03 -4.74
N GLY A 39 -4.53 -38.59 -5.14
CA GLY A 39 -4.81 -37.23 -5.61
C GLY A 39 -4.49 -36.14 -4.59
N ALA A 40 -3.57 -35.27 -4.97
CA ALA A 40 -3.50 -33.90 -4.48
C ALA A 40 -4.68 -33.10 -5.09
N PRO A 41 -5.38 -32.26 -4.31
CA PRO A 41 -6.43 -31.43 -4.88
C PRO A 41 -5.78 -30.36 -5.76
N ALA A 42 -6.14 -30.40 -7.05
CA ALA A 42 -5.78 -29.39 -8.02
C ALA A 42 -6.18 -28.00 -7.51
N GLY A 43 -5.19 -27.11 -7.38
CA GLY A 43 -5.42 -25.70 -7.14
C GLY A 43 -6.29 -25.14 -8.26
N GLY A 44 -7.49 -24.66 -7.90
CA GLY A 44 -8.39 -24.01 -8.84
C GLY A 44 -7.68 -22.84 -9.50
N ALA A 45 -7.49 -22.92 -10.83
CA ALA A 45 -7.05 -21.80 -11.64
C ALA A 45 -8.00 -20.62 -11.38
N ALA A 46 -7.44 -19.47 -11.00
CA ALA A 46 -8.25 -18.25 -10.90
C ALA A 46 -8.80 -17.97 -12.30
N ALA A 47 -10.13 -17.83 -12.39
CA ALA A 47 -10.76 -17.40 -13.62
C ALA A 47 -10.17 -16.03 -14.00
N ALA A 48 -9.60 -15.92 -15.19
CA ALA A 48 -9.09 -14.65 -15.71
C ALA A 48 -10.20 -13.59 -15.65
N ALA A 49 -9.82 -12.34 -15.34
CA ALA A 49 -10.74 -11.21 -15.41
C ALA A 49 -11.45 -11.20 -16.78
N PRO A 50 -12.78 -11.00 -16.85
CA PRO A 50 -13.43 -10.68 -18.11
C PRO A 50 -12.71 -9.49 -18.76
N ALA A 51 -12.43 -9.58 -20.07
CA ALA A 51 -11.59 -8.63 -20.81
C ALA A 51 -11.96 -7.14 -20.62
N THR A 52 -13.19 -6.85 -20.20
CA THR A 52 -13.71 -5.50 -19.99
C THR A 52 -13.26 -4.85 -18.66
N GLN A 53 -13.01 -5.62 -17.60
CA GLN A 53 -12.80 -5.05 -16.25
C GLN A 53 -11.45 -4.31 -16.12
N LEU A 54 -10.44 -4.78 -16.86
CA LEU A 54 -9.07 -4.25 -16.86
C LEU A 54 -8.76 -3.41 -18.11
N THR A 55 -9.78 -3.07 -18.92
CA THR A 55 -9.60 -2.34 -20.18
C THR A 55 -8.94 -0.97 -19.98
N GLY A 56 -9.27 -0.24 -18.91
CA GLY A 56 -8.67 1.07 -18.62
C GLY A 56 -7.15 0.97 -18.45
N LEU A 57 -6.71 0.04 -17.60
CA LEU A 57 -5.29 -0.25 -17.38
C LEU A 57 -4.61 -0.73 -18.68
N HIS A 58 -5.15 -1.77 -19.32
CA HIS A 58 -4.53 -2.37 -20.50
C HIS A 58 -4.44 -1.39 -21.68
N ARG A 59 -5.44 -0.52 -21.85
CA ARG A 59 -5.43 0.56 -22.85
C ARG A 59 -4.27 1.52 -22.59
N GLN A 60 -4.14 2.03 -21.36
CA GLN A 60 -3.07 2.97 -21.02
C GLN A 60 -1.67 2.33 -21.13
N LEU A 61 -1.52 1.05 -20.77
CA LEU A 61 -0.26 0.32 -20.96
C LEU A 61 0.10 0.15 -22.45
N ASN A 62 -0.88 -0.08 -23.32
CA ASN A 62 -0.65 -0.11 -24.77
C ASN A 62 -0.31 1.28 -25.34
N GLU A 63 -0.93 2.35 -24.83
CA GLU A 63 -0.53 3.73 -25.17
C GLU A 63 0.90 4.04 -24.74
N LEU A 64 1.31 3.55 -23.57
CA LEU A 64 2.67 3.70 -23.06
C LEU A 64 3.67 3.00 -23.99
N GLN A 65 3.41 1.74 -24.34
CA GLN A 65 4.28 0.93 -25.20
C GLN A 65 4.34 1.43 -26.66
N SER A 66 3.26 2.03 -27.16
CA SER A 66 3.22 2.63 -28.51
C SER A 66 3.78 4.06 -28.57
N GLY A 67 4.23 4.61 -27.44
CA GLY A 67 4.78 5.96 -27.41
C GLY A 67 3.74 7.08 -27.39
N ARG A 68 2.44 6.77 -27.27
CA ARG A 68 1.34 7.75 -27.21
C ARG A 68 1.11 8.33 -25.81
N ARG A 69 1.62 7.65 -24.77
CA ARG A 69 1.56 8.09 -23.37
C ARG A 69 2.94 8.05 -22.74
N GLY A 70 3.27 9.06 -21.92
CA GLY A 70 4.53 9.11 -21.19
C GLY A 70 4.51 8.29 -19.90
N ARG A 71 3.41 8.33 -19.16
CA ARG A 71 3.29 7.74 -17.82
C ARG A 71 1.93 7.08 -17.61
N VAL A 72 1.92 5.91 -16.99
CA VAL A 72 0.72 5.26 -16.45
C VAL A 72 0.79 5.34 -14.93
N ASN A 73 -0.21 5.94 -14.30
CA ASN A 73 -0.25 6.06 -12.84
C ASN A 73 -1.16 4.96 -12.27
N ILE A 74 -0.70 4.31 -11.21
CA ILE A 74 -1.49 3.39 -10.40
C ILE A 74 -1.68 4.03 -9.02
N VAL A 75 -2.89 3.96 -8.49
CA VAL A 75 -3.20 4.43 -7.14
C VAL A 75 -3.72 3.26 -6.32
N GLN A 76 -3.08 2.97 -5.19
CA GLN A 76 -3.57 2.00 -4.22
C GLN A 76 -3.96 2.72 -2.93
N ILE A 77 -5.20 2.55 -2.50
CA ILE A 77 -5.73 3.08 -1.26
C ILE A 77 -6.10 1.90 -0.36
N GLY A 78 -5.63 1.90 0.88
CA GLY A 78 -5.87 0.76 1.76
C GLY A 78 -5.49 0.94 3.22
N ASP A 79 -5.42 -0.18 3.91
CA ASP A 79 -5.10 -0.26 5.33
C ASP A 79 -3.59 -0.45 5.61
N SER A 80 -3.24 -1.09 6.73
CA SER A 80 -1.87 -1.37 7.15
C SER A 80 -1.08 -2.24 6.15
N HIS A 81 -1.75 -3.08 5.36
CA HIS A 81 -1.09 -3.87 4.31
C HIS A 81 -0.59 -2.99 3.17
N THR A 82 -1.26 -1.85 2.93
CA THR A 82 -0.81 -0.84 1.96
C THR A 82 0.22 0.10 2.58
N SER A 83 0.08 0.45 3.86
CA SER A 83 0.88 1.51 4.51
C SER A 83 2.35 1.14 4.71
N ASN A 84 2.65 -0.16 4.81
CA ASN A 84 4.03 -0.66 4.93
C ASN A 84 4.79 -0.71 3.58
N ASP A 85 4.09 -0.47 2.46
CA ASP A 85 4.62 -0.44 1.09
C ASP A 85 5.32 -1.74 0.64
N HIS A 86 5.28 -2.86 1.38
CA HIS A 86 5.84 -4.14 0.91
C HIS A 86 5.02 -4.73 -0.24
N PHE A 87 3.69 -4.77 -0.10
CA PHE A 87 2.80 -5.26 -1.16
C PHE A 87 2.78 -4.31 -2.35
N SER A 88 2.49 -3.03 -2.08
CA SER A 88 2.38 -1.98 -3.09
C SER A 88 3.72 -1.68 -3.77
N GLY A 89 4.81 -1.70 -3.01
CA GLY A 89 6.17 -1.54 -3.50
C GLY A 89 6.59 -2.69 -4.40
N ARG A 90 6.25 -3.93 -4.04
CA ARG A 90 6.47 -5.06 -4.96
C ARG A 90 5.68 -4.90 -6.25
N LEU A 91 4.38 -4.55 -6.19
CA LEU A 91 3.60 -4.28 -7.40
C LEU A 91 4.27 -3.19 -8.26
N ARG A 92 4.74 -2.11 -7.63
CA ARG A 92 5.47 -1.03 -8.31
C ARG A 92 6.68 -1.57 -9.06
N GLU A 93 7.52 -2.37 -8.41
CA GLU A 93 8.69 -2.99 -9.04
C GLU A 93 8.33 -3.89 -10.22
N LEU A 94 7.28 -4.71 -10.10
CA LEU A 94 6.83 -5.60 -11.17
C LEU A 94 6.38 -4.80 -12.40
N PHE A 95 5.53 -3.79 -12.20
CA PHE A 95 5.08 -2.92 -13.29
C PHE A 95 6.22 -2.13 -13.90
N GLN A 96 7.09 -1.52 -13.09
CA GLN A 96 8.21 -0.73 -13.59
C GLN A 96 9.24 -1.58 -14.33
N ARG A 97 9.50 -2.80 -13.87
CA ARG A 97 10.38 -3.74 -14.59
C ARG A 97 9.83 -4.08 -15.96
N GLN A 98 8.52 -4.23 -16.11
CA GLN A 98 7.90 -4.57 -17.39
C GLN A 98 7.69 -3.36 -18.32
N PHE A 99 7.39 -2.18 -17.76
CA PHE A 99 6.89 -1.03 -18.54
C PHE A 99 7.76 0.23 -18.44
N GLY A 100 8.83 0.22 -17.64
CA GLY A 100 9.70 1.36 -17.36
C GLY A 100 9.36 2.03 -16.03
N ASP A 101 10.37 2.65 -15.41
CA ASP A 101 10.25 3.37 -14.14
C ASP A 101 10.00 4.87 -14.38
N ALA A 102 8.77 5.35 -14.22
CA ALA A 102 8.44 6.78 -14.35
C ALA A 102 8.61 7.57 -13.03
N GLY A 103 9.31 7.00 -12.05
CA GLY A 103 9.56 7.58 -10.72
C GLY A 103 8.68 6.99 -9.62
N ARG A 104 8.90 7.47 -8.40
CA ARG A 104 8.20 6.99 -7.20
C ARG A 104 6.71 7.40 -7.17
N GLY A 105 6.37 8.54 -7.78
CA GLY A 105 5.01 9.08 -7.79
C GLY A 105 4.58 9.70 -6.45
N LEU A 106 3.27 9.94 -6.33
CA LEU A 106 2.65 10.65 -5.21
C LEU A 106 2.74 9.88 -3.89
N MET A 107 2.99 10.61 -2.81
CA MET A 107 3.11 10.12 -1.44
C MET A 107 2.62 11.17 -0.43
N PRO A 108 2.24 10.77 0.79
CA PRO A 108 2.09 11.71 1.90
C PRO A 108 3.36 12.56 2.10
N PRO A 109 3.23 13.81 2.57
CA PRO A 109 4.35 14.73 2.72
C PRO A 109 5.11 14.48 4.03
N GLY A 110 6.43 14.51 3.95
CA GLY A 110 7.29 14.31 5.12
C GLY A 110 7.09 12.94 5.77
N TYR A 111 7.10 12.87 7.10
CA TYR A 111 7.00 11.62 7.86
C TYR A 111 5.63 11.51 8.56
N PRO A 112 4.61 10.88 7.93
CA PRO A 112 3.22 10.98 8.35
C PRO A 112 2.90 10.15 9.61
N PHE A 113 3.65 9.08 9.88
CA PHE A 113 3.46 8.23 11.06
C PHE A 113 4.72 7.41 11.37
N PRO A 114 4.86 6.90 12.62
CA PRO A 114 6.00 6.08 13.01
C PRO A 114 6.18 4.83 12.12
N TYR A 115 7.44 4.54 11.80
CA TYR A 115 7.87 3.41 10.98
C TYR A 115 7.47 3.47 9.51
N TRP A 116 6.98 4.60 9.02
CA TRP A 116 6.73 4.78 7.59
C TRP A 116 8.04 4.73 6.80
N ARG A 117 8.14 3.75 5.90
CA ARG A 117 9.32 3.48 5.08
C ARG A 117 8.87 3.22 3.63
N PRO A 118 8.66 4.26 2.83
CA PRO A 118 8.29 4.08 1.42
C PRO A 118 9.44 3.42 0.66
N TYR A 119 9.11 2.57 -0.32
CA TYR A 119 10.10 2.02 -1.23
C TYR A 119 10.64 3.12 -2.17
N GLN A 120 11.84 2.93 -2.70
CA GLN A 120 12.54 3.77 -3.69
C GLN A 120 12.91 5.20 -3.26
N VAL A 121 12.52 5.64 -2.06
CA VAL A 121 12.95 6.91 -1.48
C VAL A 121 13.16 6.77 0.02
N LYS A 122 14.09 7.54 0.56
CA LYS A 122 14.23 7.76 2.00
C LYS A 122 13.65 9.12 2.34
N VAL A 123 12.83 9.18 3.40
CA VAL A 123 12.21 10.42 3.85
C VAL A 123 12.69 10.77 5.25
N GLN A 124 12.97 12.06 5.46
CA GLN A 124 13.36 12.62 6.75
C GLN A 124 12.52 13.87 7.06
N GLN A 125 12.34 14.14 8.34
CA GLN A 125 11.64 15.32 8.83
C GLN A 125 12.29 15.82 10.12
N SER A 126 12.50 17.13 10.22
CA SER A 126 13.10 17.81 11.36
C SER A 126 12.24 18.99 11.78
N GLY A 127 12.26 19.32 13.08
CA GLY A 127 11.50 20.42 13.64
C GLY A 127 10.09 20.03 14.09
N ALA A 128 9.23 21.03 14.24
CA ALA A 128 7.94 20.92 14.93
C ALA A 128 6.74 20.87 13.97
N TRP A 129 6.89 20.18 12.82
CA TRP A 129 5.79 19.96 11.88
C TRP A 129 4.58 19.31 12.57
N GLN A 130 3.41 19.89 12.41
CA GLN A 130 2.16 19.29 12.86
C GLN A 130 1.60 18.41 11.75
N VAL A 131 1.59 17.09 11.99
CA VAL A 131 0.97 16.12 11.07
C VAL A 131 -0.49 15.91 11.42
N LEU A 132 -1.37 16.35 10.52
CA LEU A 132 -2.80 16.09 10.52
C LEU A 132 -3.07 14.83 9.67
N SER A 133 -3.98 13.98 10.14
CA SER A 133 -4.34 12.74 9.44
C SER A 133 -5.83 12.49 9.51
N SER A 134 -6.40 12.09 8.39
CA SER A 134 -7.78 11.59 8.30
C SER A 134 -7.98 10.28 9.08
N ASN A 135 -6.92 9.57 9.49
CA ASN A 135 -7.02 8.36 10.30
C ASN A 135 -7.01 8.63 11.82
N ARG A 136 -7.67 9.72 12.25
CA ARG A 136 -7.89 10.06 13.66
C ARG A 136 -9.37 10.28 13.92
N VAL A 137 -9.85 9.80 15.06
CA VAL A 137 -11.22 10.09 15.53
C VAL A 137 -11.32 11.59 15.81
N GLY A 138 -12.35 12.25 15.28
CA GLY A 138 -12.50 13.70 15.40
C GLY A 138 -11.43 14.49 14.63
N ALA A 139 -10.86 13.94 13.56
CA ALA A 139 -9.86 14.64 12.75
C ALA A 139 -10.40 15.98 12.24
N GLU A 140 -9.81 17.07 12.72
CA GLU A 140 -10.02 18.42 12.22
C GLU A 140 -9.03 18.67 11.06
N GLY A 141 -9.55 18.86 9.85
CA GLY A 141 -8.72 19.14 8.68
C GLY A 141 -9.44 18.94 7.36
N VAL A 142 -8.83 19.45 6.29
CA VAL A 142 -9.28 19.25 4.91
C VAL A 142 -8.29 18.28 4.27
N PHE A 143 -8.73 17.05 4.03
CA PHE A 143 -7.87 15.97 3.55
C PHE A 143 -8.18 15.63 2.10
N GLY A 144 -7.15 15.60 1.26
CA GLY A 144 -7.21 15.07 -0.10
C GLY A 144 -6.86 13.59 -0.15
N LEU A 145 -6.40 13.16 -1.33
CA LEU A 145 -6.07 11.80 -1.70
C LEU A 145 -5.01 11.16 -0.79
N SER A 146 -4.01 11.91 -0.33
CA SER A 146 -3.01 11.38 0.60
C SER A 146 -3.60 11.04 1.97
N GLY A 147 -4.72 11.67 2.35
CA GLY A 147 -5.33 11.61 3.66
C GLY A 147 -4.52 12.26 4.79
N PHE A 148 -3.48 13.03 4.46
CA PHE A 148 -2.62 13.77 5.40
C PHE A 148 -2.50 15.25 5.02
N VAL A 149 -2.22 16.09 6.02
CA VAL A 149 -1.71 17.46 5.83
C VAL A 149 -0.61 17.70 6.85
N THR A 150 0.55 18.13 6.39
CA THR A 150 1.69 18.43 7.26
C THR A 150 1.91 19.95 7.30
N ARG A 151 1.66 20.54 8.48
CA ARG A 151 1.71 21.99 8.73
C ARG A 151 3.05 22.40 9.32
N GLY A 152 3.71 23.36 8.69
CA GLY A 152 4.97 23.96 9.15
C GLY A 152 4.81 25.44 9.44
N THR A 153 5.58 25.95 10.40
CA THR A 153 5.55 27.38 10.74
C THR A 153 6.94 27.98 10.96
N LYS A 154 7.93 27.19 11.37
CA LYS A 154 9.25 27.71 11.72
C LYS A 154 10.22 27.54 10.56
N SER A 155 11.11 28.51 10.38
CA SER A 155 12.18 28.44 9.37
C SER A 155 13.23 27.36 9.65
N THR A 156 13.24 26.82 10.87
CA THR A 156 14.09 25.69 11.27
C THR A 156 13.48 24.32 10.95
N ASP A 157 12.21 24.27 10.56
CA ASP A 157 11.54 23.02 10.20
C ASP A 157 11.97 22.60 8.79
N SER A 158 12.18 21.31 8.57
CA SER A 158 12.43 20.78 7.23
C SER A 158 11.83 19.40 7.03
N MET A 159 11.50 19.08 5.78
CA MET A 159 11.22 17.72 5.34
C MET A 159 11.96 17.47 4.03
N SER A 160 12.54 16.29 3.90
CA SER A 160 13.32 15.93 2.71
C SER A 160 13.01 14.52 2.26
N LEU A 161 13.14 14.32 0.95
CA LEU A 161 13.13 13.02 0.33
C LEU A 161 14.44 12.85 -0.47
N VAL A 162 14.98 11.64 -0.45
CA VAL A 162 16.19 11.26 -1.18
C VAL A 162 15.88 10.02 -1.99
N ALA A 163 16.22 10.03 -3.27
CA ALA A 163 16.13 8.87 -4.15
C ALA A 163 16.91 7.68 -3.59
N ASP A 164 16.28 6.52 -3.53
CA ASP A 164 16.82 5.28 -2.97
C ASP A 164 16.28 4.05 -3.72
N ASN A 165 16.32 4.07 -5.06
CA ASN A 165 15.89 2.94 -5.88
C ASN A 165 17.08 2.06 -6.26
N ALA A 166 17.32 1.00 -5.48
CA ALA A 166 18.39 0.03 -5.75
C ALA A 166 18.24 -0.72 -7.09
N ASN A 167 17.02 -0.77 -7.66
CA ASN A 167 16.76 -1.42 -8.95
C ASN A 167 17.06 -0.50 -10.15
N ALA A 168 17.35 0.79 -9.93
CA ALA A 168 17.72 1.74 -10.99
C ALA A 168 19.23 1.98 -11.00
N SER A 169 19.85 1.98 -12.19
CA SER A 169 21.30 2.16 -12.35
C SER A 169 21.79 3.54 -11.88
N ASP A 170 20.94 4.55 -11.94
CA ASP A 170 21.18 5.89 -11.42
C ASP A 170 20.62 6.06 -10.00
N GLY A 171 20.42 4.96 -9.26
CA GLY A 171 19.86 4.91 -7.91
C GLY A 171 18.51 5.62 -7.74
N GLY A 172 17.75 5.80 -8.83
CA GLY A 172 16.40 6.34 -8.78
C GLY A 172 16.33 7.86 -8.81
N SER A 173 17.31 8.54 -9.41
CA SER A 173 17.21 9.99 -9.62
C SER A 173 15.87 10.37 -10.27
N PHE A 174 15.41 11.58 -10.03
CA PHE A 174 14.16 12.09 -10.60
C PHE A 174 14.46 13.32 -11.45
N ASP A 175 13.52 13.67 -12.32
CA ASP A 175 13.64 14.81 -13.23
C ASP A 175 12.65 15.94 -12.90
N SER A 176 11.62 15.62 -12.13
CA SER A 176 10.69 16.62 -11.61
C SER A 176 10.07 16.19 -10.28
N ALA A 177 9.60 17.18 -9.53
CA ALA A 177 8.77 16.97 -8.36
C ALA A 177 7.47 17.77 -8.47
N GLU A 178 6.43 17.30 -7.79
CA GLU A 178 5.21 18.05 -7.55
C GLU A 178 5.00 18.19 -6.04
N VAL A 179 4.53 19.35 -5.61
CA VAL A 179 4.13 19.62 -4.23
C VAL A 179 2.71 20.15 -4.26
N HIS A 180 1.79 19.45 -3.63
CA HIS A 180 0.43 19.94 -3.38
C HIS A 180 0.39 20.62 -2.01
N TYR A 181 -0.19 21.80 -1.96
CA TYR A 181 -0.24 22.63 -0.77
C TYR A 181 -1.54 23.44 -0.72
N PHE A 182 -1.90 23.92 0.46
CA PHE A 182 -3.04 24.80 0.61
C PHE A 182 -2.61 26.27 0.58
N LYS A 183 -3.20 27.03 -0.33
CA LYS A 183 -3.24 28.49 -0.20
C LYS A 183 -4.17 28.87 0.95
N ARG A 184 -3.89 29.95 1.66
CA ARG A 184 -4.73 30.45 2.76
C ARG A 184 -4.46 31.92 3.09
N PRO A 185 -5.42 32.62 3.75
CA PRO A 185 -5.15 33.93 4.32
C PRO A 185 -4.02 33.86 5.34
N GLY A 186 -3.05 34.76 5.22
CA GLY A 186 -1.84 34.77 6.05
C GLY A 186 -0.89 33.60 5.80
N GLY A 187 -1.04 32.87 4.69
CA GLY A 187 -0.13 31.78 4.32
C GLY A 187 1.31 32.29 4.13
N GLY A 188 2.28 31.50 4.58
CA GLY A 188 3.69 31.79 4.44
C GLY A 188 4.23 31.40 3.06
N ALA A 189 5.53 31.08 3.02
CA ALA A 189 6.17 30.54 1.84
C ALA A 189 6.95 29.25 2.14
N ILE A 190 7.03 28.35 1.17
CA ILE A 190 7.83 27.12 1.24
C ILE A 190 9.07 27.33 0.37
N GLN A 191 10.25 27.29 0.97
CA GLN A 191 11.52 27.25 0.26
C GLN A 191 11.78 25.83 -0.23
N VAL A 192 12.11 25.71 -1.51
CA VAL A 192 12.41 24.44 -2.18
C VAL A 192 13.90 24.36 -2.45
N TYR A 193 14.51 23.28 -2.02
CA TYR A 193 15.91 22.96 -2.29
C TYR A 193 15.99 21.66 -3.10
N VAL A 194 16.84 21.66 -4.13
CA VAL A 194 17.14 20.49 -4.96
C VAL A 194 18.63 20.22 -4.84
N ASP A 195 19.01 19.00 -4.45
CA ASP A 195 20.40 18.60 -4.21
C ASP A 195 21.14 19.59 -3.28
N GLY A 196 20.45 20.07 -2.25
CA GLY A 196 20.97 21.00 -1.24
C GLY A 196 21.09 22.47 -1.69
N ARG A 197 20.73 22.79 -2.94
CA ARG A 197 20.75 24.16 -3.47
C ARG A 197 19.35 24.75 -3.48
N PHE A 198 19.23 26.01 -3.07
CA PHE A 198 17.96 26.73 -3.20
C PHE A 198 17.53 26.77 -4.67
N HIS A 199 16.32 26.33 -4.95
CA HIS A 199 15.74 26.26 -6.29
C HIS A 199 14.68 27.34 -6.48
N SER A 200 13.69 27.40 -5.58
CA SER A 200 12.55 28.31 -5.71
C SER A 200 11.82 28.50 -4.39
N GLU A 201 10.84 29.39 -4.38
CA GLU A 201 9.91 29.60 -3.27
C GLU A 201 8.47 29.45 -3.76
N ILE A 202 7.65 28.72 -3.00
CA ILE A 202 6.22 28.53 -3.26
C ILE A 202 5.45 29.44 -2.30
N ASN A 203 4.73 30.43 -2.84
CA ASN A 203 3.87 31.29 -2.04
C ASN A 203 2.53 30.60 -1.72
N THR A 204 2.20 30.49 -0.43
CA THR A 204 0.97 29.85 0.07
C THR A 204 -0.08 30.87 0.54
N SER A 205 0.15 32.16 0.34
CA SER A 205 -0.86 33.18 0.58
C SER A 205 -1.98 33.11 -0.46
N GLY A 206 -3.22 33.27 -0.01
CA GLY A 206 -4.42 33.31 -0.85
C GLY A 206 -5.64 33.78 -0.09
N GLY A 207 -6.74 34.06 -0.80
CA GLY A 207 -7.98 34.57 -0.19
C GLY A 207 -8.82 33.51 0.54
N ALA A 208 -8.54 32.22 0.34
CA ALA A 208 -9.29 31.10 0.91
C ALA A 208 -8.39 29.88 1.10
N TYR A 209 -8.84 28.91 1.90
CA TYR A 209 -8.17 27.63 2.11
C TYR A 209 -8.43 26.70 0.91
N LEU A 210 -7.53 26.71 -0.08
CA LEU A 210 -7.71 26.01 -1.36
C LEU A 210 -6.46 25.24 -1.75
N LEU A 211 -6.64 24.01 -2.24
CA LEU A 211 -5.53 23.22 -2.77
C LEU A 211 -4.96 23.89 -4.03
N ASP A 212 -3.64 23.96 -4.10
CA ASP A 212 -2.86 24.36 -5.27
C ASP A 212 -1.67 23.40 -5.45
N ARG A 213 -1.01 23.48 -6.60
CA ARG A 213 0.12 22.62 -6.96
C ARG A 213 1.27 23.45 -7.52
N ALA A 214 2.48 23.14 -7.08
CA ALA A 214 3.71 23.58 -7.72
C ALA A 214 4.42 22.39 -8.40
N THR A 215 4.93 22.62 -9.62
CA THR A 215 5.82 21.68 -10.30
C THR A 215 7.24 22.22 -10.26
N ILE A 216 8.18 21.37 -9.87
CA ILE A 216 9.60 21.70 -9.72
C ILE A 216 10.37 20.92 -10.79
N ASN A 217 11.05 21.63 -11.68
CA ASN A 217 11.95 21.02 -12.65
C ASN A 217 13.29 20.69 -11.98
N ALA A 218 13.66 19.42 -11.93
CA ALA A 218 14.81 18.95 -11.15
C ALA A 218 15.54 17.84 -11.92
N PRO A 219 16.10 18.12 -13.11
CA PRO A 219 16.67 17.08 -13.98
C PRO A 219 17.81 16.33 -13.28
N ASN A 220 17.72 14.99 -13.26
CA ASN A 220 18.68 14.10 -12.61
C ASN A 220 18.97 14.40 -11.13
N ALA A 221 18.00 14.94 -10.40
CA ALA A 221 18.13 15.24 -8.99
C ALA A 221 18.06 13.99 -8.12
N ARG A 222 18.73 14.05 -6.96
CA ARG A 222 18.74 12.99 -5.95
C ARG A 222 17.98 13.35 -4.70
N SER A 223 17.86 14.63 -4.35
CA SER A 223 17.13 15.07 -3.17
C SER A 223 16.25 16.29 -3.43
N LEU A 224 15.11 16.30 -2.72
CA LEU A 224 14.20 17.43 -2.61
C LEU A 224 14.04 17.73 -1.12
N GLU A 225 14.17 18.99 -0.74
CA GLU A 225 13.91 19.45 0.62
C GLU A 225 12.97 20.67 0.61
N LEU A 226 12.00 20.65 1.50
CA LEU A 226 11.03 21.71 1.72
C LEU A 226 11.24 22.31 3.12
N ARG A 227 11.32 23.63 3.19
CA ARG A 227 11.42 24.38 4.46
C ARG A 227 10.39 25.50 4.48
N PRO A 228 9.60 25.70 5.55
CA PRO A 228 8.85 26.93 5.71
C PRO A 228 9.81 28.11 5.76
N ARG A 229 9.46 29.25 5.18
CA ARG A 229 10.27 30.47 5.29
C ARG A 229 10.20 31.11 6.68
N GLY A 230 9.17 30.77 7.47
CA GLY A 230 8.94 31.34 8.80
C GLY A 230 8.13 32.65 8.81
N ASN A 231 7.55 33.03 7.68
CA ASN A 231 6.73 34.24 7.52
C ASN A 231 5.22 33.98 7.52
N GLY A 232 4.79 32.80 7.96
CA GLY A 232 3.40 32.34 8.02
C GLY A 232 3.32 30.81 7.98
N PRO A 233 2.16 30.21 8.33
CA PRO A 233 1.97 28.77 8.23
C PRO A 233 1.95 28.31 6.77
N VAL A 234 2.47 27.10 6.54
CA VAL A 234 2.39 26.38 5.26
C VAL A 234 1.79 25.00 5.50
N ASP A 235 0.81 24.62 4.67
CA ASP A 235 0.08 23.36 4.78
C ASP A 235 0.34 22.53 3.52
N ILE A 236 1.10 21.45 3.64
CA ILE A 236 1.47 20.56 2.53
C ILE A 236 0.55 19.34 2.55
N ALA A 237 -0.12 19.06 1.44
CA ALA A 237 -1.07 17.96 1.30
C ALA A 237 -0.38 16.67 0.83
N ASP A 238 0.54 16.78 -0.14
CA ASP A 238 1.35 15.68 -0.65
C ASP A 238 2.54 16.19 -1.47
N TRP A 239 3.40 15.24 -1.84
CA TRP A 239 4.49 15.45 -2.79
C TRP A 239 4.68 14.23 -3.69
N ALA A 240 5.29 14.44 -4.84
CA ALA A 240 5.60 13.39 -5.79
C ALA A 240 6.95 13.65 -6.45
N VAL A 241 7.64 12.59 -6.86
CA VAL A 241 8.80 12.68 -7.75
C VAL A 241 8.63 11.78 -8.96
N TYR A 242 9.01 12.31 -10.12
CA TYR A 242 8.81 11.68 -11.42
C TYR A 242 10.10 11.68 -12.23
N ARG A 243 10.23 10.69 -13.10
CA ARG A 243 11.30 10.57 -14.08
C ARG A 243 10.76 10.95 -15.46
N ARG A 244 11.63 11.49 -16.31
CA ARG A 244 11.33 11.85 -17.70
C ARG A 244 11.17 10.62 -18.59
N GLN A 245 11.82 9.52 -18.22
CA GLN A 245 11.66 8.26 -18.94
C GLN A 245 10.22 7.75 -18.84
N ARG A 246 9.76 7.09 -19.91
CA ARG A 246 8.42 6.53 -19.96
C ARG A 246 8.30 5.36 -18.98
N GLY A 247 7.16 5.23 -18.34
CA GLY A 247 6.97 4.15 -17.39
C GLY A 247 5.71 4.20 -16.54
N VAL A 248 5.77 3.48 -15.42
CA VAL A 248 4.71 3.37 -14.44
C VAL A 248 5.11 4.03 -13.12
N THR A 249 4.14 4.65 -12.46
CA THR A 249 4.22 5.04 -11.04
C THR A 249 3.16 4.30 -10.24
N LEU A 250 3.38 4.12 -8.94
CA LEU A 250 2.37 3.58 -8.03
C LEU A 250 2.36 4.36 -6.72
N ALA A 251 1.30 5.12 -6.49
CA ALA A 251 1.02 5.80 -5.23
C ALA A 251 0.40 4.82 -4.24
N ALA A 252 1.08 4.58 -3.11
CA ALA A 252 0.62 3.69 -2.05
C ALA A 252 0.12 4.51 -0.85
N LEU A 253 -1.20 4.57 -0.69
CA LEU A 253 -1.90 5.45 0.24
C LEU A 253 -2.58 4.61 1.30
N GLY A 254 -1.77 4.16 2.27
CA GLY A 254 -2.18 3.23 3.30
C GLY A 254 -2.26 3.85 4.68
N PHE A 255 -3.19 3.35 5.51
CA PHE A 255 -3.41 3.83 6.87
C PHE A 255 -3.47 2.66 7.86
N GLY A 256 -2.60 2.69 8.88
CA GLY A 256 -2.58 1.66 9.91
C GLY A 256 -3.94 1.52 10.62
N GLY A 257 -4.51 0.32 10.60
CA GLY A 257 -5.78 0.02 11.28
C GLY A 257 -7.04 0.63 10.64
N ALA A 258 -6.93 1.25 9.46
CA ALA A 258 -8.07 1.93 8.84
C ALA A 258 -9.08 0.96 8.24
N GLN A 259 -10.31 1.45 8.15
CA GLN A 259 -11.43 0.85 7.43
C GLN A 259 -11.81 1.77 6.26
N ILE A 260 -12.59 1.28 5.31
CA ILE A 260 -12.99 2.05 4.11
C ILE A 260 -13.66 3.39 4.45
N ASN A 261 -14.35 3.47 5.59
CA ASN A 261 -15.04 4.68 6.05
C ASN A 261 -14.11 5.88 6.34
N ILE A 262 -12.78 5.68 6.34
CA ILE A 262 -11.82 6.79 6.33
C ILE A 262 -12.04 7.74 5.17
N LEU A 263 -12.51 7.22 4.03
CA LEU A 263 -12.82 7.99 2.84
C LEU A 263 -13.98 8.98 3.03
N GLY A 264 -14.84 8.75 4.03
CA GLY A 264 -15.88 9.70 4.42
C GLY A 264 -15.33 10.95 5.11
N ARG A 265 -14.05 10.94 5.52
CA ARG A 265 -13.35 12.07 6.14
C ARG A 265 -12.53 12.89 5.15
N TRP A 266 -12.60 12.55 3.86
CA TRP A 266 -11.88 13.25 2.80
C TRP A 266 -12.78 14.29 2.13
N ASP A 267 -12.18 15.39 1.69
CA ASP A 267 -12.85 16.34 0.81
C ASP A 267 -12.86 15.76 -0.61
N TRP A 268 -14.03 15.37 -1.09
CA TRP A 268 -14.16 14.71 -2.38
C TRP A 268 -14.04 15.64 -3.58
N LYS A 269 -14.10 16.97 -3.40
CA LYS A 269 -13.76 17.91 -4.48
C LYS A 269 -12.25 17.90 -4.69
N ILE A 270 -11.49 17.94 -3.61
CA ILE A 270 -10.02 17.88 -3.62
C ILE A 270 -9.55 16.49 -4.08
N THR A 271 -10.07 15.43 -3.47
CA THR A 271 -9.70 14.05 -3.82
C THR A 271 -9.98 13.76 -5.31
N ALA A 272 -11.14 14.17 -5.83
CA ALA A 272 -11.44 14.00 -7.25
C ALA A 272 -10.54 14.85 -8.16
N TYR A 273 -10.17 16.06 -7.73
CA TYR A 273 -9.19 16.88 -8.45
C TYR A 273 -7.83 16.19 -8.55
N GLU A 274 -7.31 15.66 -7.44
CA GLU A 274 -6.02 14.97 -7.41
C GLU A 274 -6.04 13.66 -8.20
N LEU A 275 -7.10 12.85 -8.07
CA LEU A 275 -7.28 11.64 -8.86
C LEU A 275 -7.33 11.93 -10.36
N ARG A 276 -8.02 13.00 -10.78
CA ARG A 276 -8.08 13.41 -12.20
C ARG A 276 -6.74 13.94 -12.70
N HIS A 277 -5.99 14.67 -11.86
CA HIS A 277 -4.64 15.12 -12.18
C HIS A 277 -3.69 13.94 -12.40
N LEU A 278 -3.81 12.90 -11.57
CA LEU A 278 -3.04 11.67 -11.75
C LEU A 278 -3.44 10.87 -13.00
N ASP A 279 -4.67 11.02 -13.53
CA ASP A 279 -5.19 10.24 -14.66
C ASP A 279 -4.83 8.73 -14.58
N PRO A 280 -5.19 8.03 -13.48
CA PRO A 280 -4.72 6.68 -13.24
C PRO A 280 -5.27 5.69 -14.26
N GLY A 281 -4.43 4.74 -14.67
CA GLY A 281 -4.88 3.57 -15.42
C GLY A 281 -5.55 2.53 -14.52
N LEU A 282 -5.18 2.52 -13.24
CA LEU A 282 -5.70 1.59 -12.23
C LEU A 282 -5.84 2.26 -10.86
N VAL A 283 -6.98 2.05 -10.23
CA VAL A 283 -7.19 2.29 -8.79
C VAL A 283 -7.41 0.95 -8.08
N VAL A 284 -6.64 0.68 -7.03
CA VAL A 284 -6.70 -0.52 -6.20
C VAL A 284 -7.24 -0.15 -4.83
N LEU A 285 -8.30 -0.83 -4.38
CA LEU A 285 -8.87 -0.67 -3.04
C LEU A 285 -8.58 -1.91 -2.20
N ALA A 286 -7.78 -1.75 -1.15
CA ALA A 286 -7.30 -2.83 -0.29
C ALA A 286 -7.65 -2.56 1.18
N PHE A 287 -8.92 -2.82 1.52
CA PHE A 287 -9.50 -2.70 2.87
C PHE A 287 -10.21 -3.99 3.25
N GLY A 288 -10.70 -4.07 4.49
CA GLY A 288 -11.54 -5.18 4.95
C GLY A 288 -10.90 -6.00 6.06
N THR A 289 -9.57 -5.91 6.28
CA THR A 289 -8.94 -6.63 7.39
C THR A 289 -9.50 -6.10 8.70
N ASN A 290 -9.46 -4.78 8.91
CA ASN A 290 -9.93 -4.17 10.16
C ASN A 290 -11.44 -4.28 10.35
N GLU A 291 -12.22 -4.18 9.27
CA GLU A 291 -13.66 -4.47 9.28
C GLU A 291 -13.92 -5.93 9.68
N GLY A 292 -13.13 -6.87 9.18
CA GLY A 292 -13.27 -8.30 9.50
C GLY A 292 -13.11 -8.62 10.98
N PHE A 293 -12.32 -7.82 11.72
CA PHE A 293 -12.15 -7.95 13.17
C PHE A 293 -13.28 -7.30 13.99
N ALA A 294 -14.15 -6.51 13.35
CA ALA A 294 -15.31 -5.92 14.01
C ALA A 294 -16.37 -6.99 14.34
N ALA A 295 -17.21 -6.66 15.33
CA ALA A 295 -18.38 -7.46 15.63
C ALA A 295 -19.37 -7.34 14.45
N LYS A 296 -20.05 -8.42 14.07
CA LYS A 296 -20.92 -8.44 12.89
C LYS A 296 -22.01 -7.37 12.97
N GLU A 297 -22.52 -7.11 14.17
CA GLU A 297 -23.55 -6.10 14.45
C GLU A 297 -23.06 -4.67 14.18
N ARG A 298 -21.74 -4.44 14.23
CA ARG A 298 -21.11 -3.14 13.93
C ARG A 298 -20.86 -2.92 12.44
N LEU A 299 -21.03 -3.94 11.61
CA LEU A 299 -20.79 -3.83 10.16
C LEU A 299 -21.95 -3.18 9.41
N GLY A 300 -23.16 -3.13 10.00
CA GLY A 300 -24.34 -2.53 9.36
C GLY A 300 -24.55 -3.07 7.93
N ASP A 301 -24.85 -2.17 6.99
CA ASP A 301 -24.86 -2.49 5.55
C ASP A 301 -23.50 -2.14 4.91
N TYR A 302 -22.47 -2.87 5.33
CA TYR A 302 -21.09 -2.66 4.87
C TYR A 302 -20.97 -2.72 3.34
N GLY A 303 -21.70 -3.61 2.67
CA GLY A 303 -21.68 -3.73 1.21
C GLY A 303 -22.14 -2.45 0.51
N ARG A 304 -23.19 -1.80 1.02
CA ARG A 304 -23.66 -0.51 0.52
C ARG A 304 -22.67 0.61 0.78
N GLU A 305 -22.14 0.71 2.00
CA GLU A 305 -21.14 1.73 2.35
C GLU A 305 -19.88 1.58 1.49
N PHE A 306 -19.32 0.37 1.41
CA PHE A 306 -18.16 0.09 0.57
C PHE A 306 -18.44 0.46 -0.90
N GLY A 307 -19.61 0.05 -1.41
CA GLY A 307 -20.04 0.34 -2.77
C GLY A 307 -20.14 1.84 -3.07
N SER A 308 -20.61 2.67 -2.14
CA SER A 308 -20.76 4.12 -2.38
C SER A 308 -19.40 4.81 -2.56
N TYR A 309 -18.37 4.40 -1.80
CA TYR A 309 -17.02 4.92 -2.00
C TYR A 309 -16.39 4.45 -3.32
N VAL A 310 -16.67 3.22 -3.74
CA VAL A 310 -16.29 2.74 -5.08
C VAL A 310 -16.91 3.60 -6.17
N ASP A 311 -18.18 3.99 -6.02
CA ASP A 311 -18.89 4.83 -6.99
C ASP A 311 -18.31 6.25 -7.05
N LEU A 312 -17.95 6.84 -5.91
CA LEU A 312 -17.26 8.14 -5.85
C LEU A 312 -15.93 8.13 -6.64
N ILE A 313 -15.14 7.07 -6.48
CA ILE A 313 -13.88 6.90 -7.20
C ILE A 313 -14.13 6.75 -8.70
N ARG A 314 -15.09 5.91 -9.10
CA ARG A 314 -15.43 5.71 -10.52
C ARG A 314 -15.94 6.99 -11.17
N GLN A 315 -16.68 7.82 -10.43
CA GLN A 315 -17.12 9.12 -10.91
C GLN A 315 -15.95 10.10 -11.07
N ALA A 316 -14.95 10.05 -10.19
CA ALA A 316 -13.75 10.86 -10.31
C ALA A 316 -12.91 10.46 -11.54
N VAL A 317 -12.74 9.16 -11.78
CA VAL A 317 -11.85 8.60 -12.81
C VAL A 317 -12.55 7.53 -13.68
N PRO A 318 -13.50 7.92 -14.54
CA PRO A 318 -14.33 6.98 -15.30
C PRO A 318 -13.57 6.12 -16.31
N ASN A 319 -12.35 6.54 -16.67
CA ASN A 319 -11.49 5.84 -17.62
C ASN A 319 -10.51 4.84 -16.97
N ALA A 320 -10.39 4.87 -15.64
CA ALA A 320 -9.53 3.98 -14.88
C ALA A 320 -10.18 2.60 -14.70
N SER A 321 -9.38 1.55 -14.70
CA SER A 321 -9.82 0.29 -14.10
C SER A 321 -9.86 0.42 -12.59
N VAL A 322 -10.84 -0.19 -11.94
CA VAL A 322 -10.91 -0.27 -10.47
C VAL A 322 -10.87 -1.73 -10.06
N VAL A 323 -9.96 -2.06 -9.14
CA VAL A 323 -9.78 -3.41 -8.59
C VAL A 323 -10.06 -3.36 -7.10
N ILE A 324 -10.91 -4.28 -6.64
CA ILE A 324 -11.14 -4.51 -5.22
C ILE A 324 -10.28 -5.69 -4.80
N VAL A 325 -9.37 -5.43 -3.87
CA VAL A 325 -8.53 -6.45 -3.22
C VAL A 325 -9.23 -6.81 -1.92
N GLY A 326 -9.85 -7.99 -1.90
CA GLY A 326 -10.45 -8.52 -0.68
C GLY A 326 -9.41 -8.74 0.41
N PRO A 327 -9.78 -8.65 1.70
CA PRO A 327 -8.80 -8.77 2.77
C PRO A 327 -8.14 -10.16 2.75
N PRO A 328 -6.82 -10.23 3.05
CA PRO A 328 -6.13 -11.49 3.25
C PRO A 328 -6.78 -12.29 4.38
N ASP A 329 -6.40 -13.56 4.52
CA ASP A 329 -6.65 -14.28 5.76
C ASP A 329 -5.94 -13.65 6.94
N ALA A 330 -6.67 -13.64 8.05
CA ALA A 330 -6.23 -13.15 9.34
C ALA A 330 -6.82 -14.06 10.41
N ASN A 331 -6.05 -14.40 11.43
CA ASN A 331 -6.50 -15.25 12.52
C ASN A 331 -6.32 -14.54 13.87
N ARG A 332 -7.28 -14.73 14.77
CA ARG A 332 -7.28 -14.21 16.13
C ARG A 332 -6.99 -15.33 17.11
N PHE A 333 -6.18 -15.02 18.11
CA PHE A 333 -6.10 -15.77 19.36
C PHE A 333 -6.57 -14.83 20.49
N PRO A 334 -7.68 -15.13 21.19
CA PRO A 334 -8.19 -14.21 22.20
C PRO A 334 -7.20 -14.02 23.35
N SER A 335 -7.01 -12.76 23.77
CA SER A 335 -6.02 -12.43 24.80
C SER A 335 -6.28 -13.11 26.16
N PHE A 336 -7.55 -13.43 26.48
CA PHE A 336 -7.91 -14.18 27.70
C PHE A 336 -7.43 -15.64 27.69
N CYS A 337 -6.99 -16.15 26.55
CA CYS A 337 -6.39 -17.48 26.40
C CYS A 337 -4.87 -17.49 26.67
N GLY A 338 -4.26 -16.34 26.98
CA GLY A 338 -2.82 -16.24 27.22
C GLY A 338 -2.04 -16.11 25.91
N ARG A 339 -0.93 -16.87 25.78
CA ARG A 339 -0.08 -16.82 24.58
C ARG A 339 -0.56 -17.86 23.56
N GLY A 340 -0.73 -17.43 22.31
CA GLY A 340 -1.12 -18.31 21.20
C GLY A 340 0.04 -19.09 20.54
N ALA A 341 1.26 -18.98 21.07
CA ALA A 341 2.42 -19.67 20.52
C ALA A 341 2.23 -21.20 20.60
N GLY A 342 2.31 -21.89 19.46
CA GLY A 342 2.09 -23.34 19.36
C GLY A 342 0.62 -23.79 19.41
N ALA A 343 -0.34 -22.87 19.53
CA ALA A 343 -1.75 -23.23 19.47
C ALA A 343 -2.15 -23.70 18.07
N SER A 344 -3.06 -24.66 17.98
CA SER A 344 -3.66 -25.09 16.70
C SER A 344 -4.54 -23.99 16.11
N CYS A 345 -4.66 -23.97 14.78
CA CYS A 345 -5.72 -23.22 14.10
C CYS A 345 -6.88 -24.13 13.72
N ALA A 346 -8.11 -23.69 13.98
CA ALA A 346 -9.31 -24.35 13.47
C ALA A 346 -10.44 -23.33 13.23
N PRO A 347 -11.15 -23.42 12.08
CA PRO A 347 -12.25 -22.51 11.76
C PRO A 347 -13.34 -22.46 12.84
N LEU A 348 -14.07 -21.35 12.88
CA LEU A 348 -15.30 -21.24 13.68
C LEU A 348 -16.41 -22.08 13.03
N ARG A 349 -17.17 -22.80 13.86
CA ARG A 349 -18.39 -23.52 13.43
C ARG A 349 -19.59 -22.57 13.40
N GLY A 350 -20.68 -22.95 12.73
CA GLY A 350 -21.88 -22.10 12.58
C GLY A 350 -22.37 -21.47 13.89
N ALA A 351 -22.58 -22.28 14.93
CA ALA A 351 -23.01 -21.78 16.24
C ALA A 351 -21.97 -20.86 16.92
N GLU A 352 -20.67 -21.04 16.65
CA GLU A 352 -19.62 -20.14 17.17
C GLU A 352 -19.58 -18.82 16.42
N ILE A 353 -19.88 -18.83 15.10
CA ILE A 353 -19.98 -17.61 14.29
C ILE A 353 -21.16 -16.76 14.75
N GLU A 354 -22.32 -17.38 14.96
CA GLU A 354 -23.55 -16.69 15.40
C GLU A 354 -23.41 -16.08 16.80
N ASN A 355 -22.73 -16.78 17.71
CA ASN A 355 -22.56 -16.34 19.10
C ASN A 355 -21.20 -15.68 19.37
N TYR A 356 -20.42 -15.35 18.33
CA TYR A 356 -19.00 -15.00 18.46
C TYR A 356 -18.76 -13.82 19.41
N THR A 357 -19.54 -12.75 19.28
CA THR A 357 -19.44 -11.56 20.15
C THR A 357 -19.72 -11.91 21.61
N ALA A 358 -20.75 -12.72 21.87
CA ALA A 358 -21.09 -13.18 23.22
C ALA A 358 -20.00 -14.09 23.80
N MET A 359 -19.46 -15.02 22.99
CA MET A 359 -18.36 -15.91 23.39
C MET A 359 -17.08 -15.15 23.73
N LEU A 360 -16.72 -14.12 22.95
CA LEU A 360 -15.57 -13.25 23.25
C LEU A 360 -15.75 -12.49 24.56
N ASN A 361 -16.92 -11.88 24.76
CA ASN A 361 -17.23 -11.12 25.98
C ASN A 361 -17.27 -12.03 27.21
N GLY A 362 -17.84 -13.23 27.06
CA GLY A 362 -17.90 -14.27 28.09
C GLY A 362 -16.61 -15.04 28.31
N ARG A 363 -15.53 -14.72 27.56
CA ARG A 363 -14.23 -15.40 27.64
C ARG A 363 -14.32 -16.91 27.44
N ASP A 364 -15.17 -17.35 26.52
CA ASP A 364 -15.41 -18.78 26.26
C ASP A 364 -14.11 -19.47 25.80
N ARG A 365 -13.67 -20.48 26.57
CA ARG A 365 -12.44 -21.23 26.32
C ARG A 365 -12.47 -22.03 25.01
N LYS A 366 -13.64 -22.27 24.42
CA LYS A 366 -13.73 -22.86 23.07
C LYS A 366 -13.00 -22.02 22.03
N LEU A 367 -12.91 -20.71 22.22
CA LEU A 367 -12.17 -19.80 21.33
C LEU A 367 -10.64 -19.84 21.51
N CYS A 368 -10.10 -20.64 22.44
CA CYS A 368 -8.65 -20.72 22.71
C CYS A 368 -7.89 -21.56 21.68
N ARG A 369 -7.98 -21.12 20.42
CA ARG A 369 -7.29 -21.62 19.24
C ARG A 369 -7.18 -20.47 18.24
N TRP A 370 -6.25 -20.53 17.30
CA TRP A 370 -6.27 -19.58 16.19
C TRP A 370 -7.52 -19.83 15.33
N HIS A 371 -8.21 -18.77 14.95
CA HIS A 371 -9.39 -18.84 14.09
C HIS A 371 -9.60 -17.52 13.35
N ALA A 372 -10.22 -17.55 12.19
CA ALA A 372 -10.62 -16.33 11.51
C ALA A 372 -11.64 -15.53 12.34
N PRO A 373 -11.52 -14.20 12.45
CA PRO A 373 -12.58 -13.38 13.02
C PRO A 373 -13.90 -13.59 12.28
N ALA A 374 -15.03 -13.69 13.01
CA ALA A 374 -16.32 -14.03 12.40
C ALA A 374 -16.79 -13.06 11.30
N GLY A 375 -16.36 -11.78 11.35
CA GLY A 375 -16.73 -10.76 10.37
C GLY A 375 -16.00 -10.87 9.03
N ILE A 376 -14.83 -11.53 8.97
CA ILE A 376 -13.95 -11.43 7.79
C ILE A 376 -14.55 -12.08 6.54
N ALA A 377 -15.24 -13.21 6.70
CA ALA A 377 -15.92 -13.88 5.59
C ALA A 377 -17.09 -13.04 5.04
N HIS A 378 -17.84 -12.38 5.94
CA HIS A 378 -18.91 -11.47 5.56
C HIS A 378 -18.38 -10.26 4.78
N VAL A 379 -17.30 -9.64 5.26
CA VAL A 379 -16.63 -8.52 4.60
C VAL A 379 -16.15 -8.90 3.19
N ARG A 380 -15.48 -10.05 3.04
CA ARG A 380 -15.03 -10.54 1.72
C ARG A 380 -16.20 -10.75 0.75
N GLU A 381 -17.29 -11.34 1.22
CA GLU A 381 -18.46 -11.57 0.36
C GLU A 381 -19.15 -10.26 -0.01
N ALA A 382 -19.30 -9.31 0.93
CA ALA A 382 -19.86 -7.99 0.65
C ALA A 382 -19.03 -7.24 -0.40
N GLN A 383 -17.70 -7.24 -0.30
CA GLN A 383 -16.82 -6.65 -1.31
C GLN A 383 -16.89 -7.36 -2.66
N ARG A 384 -16.96 -8.70 -2.67
CA ARG A 384 -17.14 -9.50 -3.89
C ARG A 384 -18.46 -9.18 -4.58
N GLN A 385 -19.55 -9.01 -3.83
CA GLN A 385 -20.85 -8.60 -4.35
C GLN A 385 -20.80 -7.16 -4.89
N ALA A 386 -20.21 -6.23 -4.14
CA ALA A 386 -20.04 -4.85 -4.60
C ALA A 386 -19.24 -4.78 -5.92
N ALA A 387 -18.20 -5.61 -6.07
CA ALA A 387 -17.44 -5.75 -7.30
C ALA A 387 -18.30 -6.30 -8.44
N ARG A 388 -19.03 -7.40 -8.21
CA ARG A 388 -19.93 -8.01 -9.21
C ARG A 388 -20.99 -7.03 -9.72
N GLN A 389 -21.67 -6.33 -8.80
CA GLN A 389 -22.71 -5.34 -9.12
C GLN A 389 -22.18 -4.20 -10.01
N ARG A 390 -20.89 -3.89 -9.91
CA ARG A 390 -20.23 -2.79 -10.65
C ARG A 390 -19.40 -3.28 -11.84
N ASN A 391 -19.43 -4.59 -12.12
CA ASN A 391 -18.56 -5.24 -13.11
C ASN A 391 -17.07 -4.87 -12.89
N LEU A 392 -16.59 -5.02 -11.66
CA LEU A 392 -15.20 -4.78 -11.27
C LEU A 392 -14.46 -6.09 -11.01
N TYR A 393 -13.15 -6.04 -11.17
CA TYR A 393 -12.30 -7.16 -10.79
C TYR A 393 -12.20 -7.26 -9.26
N PHE A 394 -12.38 -8.47 -8.76
CA PHE A 394 -12.22 -8.79 -7.34
C PHE A 394 -11.07 -9.79 -7.17
N PHE A 395 -10.03 -9.37 -6.48
CA PHE A 395 -8.92 -10.22 -6.09
C PHE A 395 -9.18 -10.80 -4.70
N ASP A 396 -9.37 -12.12 -4.61
CA ASP A 396 -9.54 -12.81 -3.34
C ASP A 396 -8.18 -13.13 -2.71
N TRP A 397 -7.61 -12.15 -1.99
CA TRP A 397 -6.29 -12.27 -1.39
C TRP A 397 -6.18 -13.49 -0.46
N SER A 398 -7.26 -13.81 0.26
CA SER A 398 -7.27 -14.97 1.17
C SER A 398 -6.98 -16.30 0.48
N ARG A 399 -7.32 -16.45 -0.81
CA ARG A 399 -7.04 -17.68 -1.58
C ARG A 399 -5.55 -17.89 -1.79
N VAL A 400 -4.77 -16.83 -1.88
CA VAL A 400 -3.31 -16.94 -2.03
C VAL A 400 -2.66 -17.52 -0.76
N GLN A 401 -3.28 -17.29 0.39
CA GLN A 401 -2.88 -17.92 1.66
C GLN A 401 -3.48 -19.32 1.86
N GLY A 402 -4.30 -19.81 0.93
CA GLY A 402 -5.01 -21.09 1.03
C GLY A 402 -6.35 -21.03 1.78
N GLY A 403 -6.93 -19.84 1.98
CA GLY A 403 -8.21 -19.68 2.67
C GLY A 403 -8.08 -19.73 4.20
N GLU A 404 -9.07 -20.34 4.87
CA GLU A 404 -9.13 -20.40 6.34
C GLU A 404 -7.83 -20.93 6.98
N CYS A 405 -7.45 -20.35 8.12
CA CYS A 405 -6.16 -20.60 8.78
C CYS A 405 -4.94 -20.25 7.92
N GLY A 406 -5.12 -19.41 6.90
CA GLY A 406 -4.06 -18.99 5.99
C GLY A 406 -3.04 -18.07 6.65
N ALA A 407 -3.48 -17.24 7.59
CA ALA A 407 -2.55 -16.38 8.33
C ALA A 407 -1.67 -17.19 9.30
N ASP A 408 -2.25 -18.19 9.99
CA ASP A 408 -1.51 -19.14 10.83
C ASP A 408 -0.52 -19.98 10.00
N ARG A 409 -0.93 -20.48 8.82
CA ARG A 409 0.01 -21.14 7.90
C ARG A 409 1.16 -20.22 7.50
N PHE A 410 0.87 -19.02 7.04
CA PHE A 410 1.89 -18.04 6.67
C PHE A 410 2.84 -17.74 7.83
N ALA A 411 2.33 -17.58 9.05
CA ALA A 411 3.16 -17.34 10.23
C ALA A 411 4.12 -18.51 10.51
N ARG A 412 3.64 -19.77 10.39
CA ARG A 412 4.47 -20.98 10.56
C ARG A 412 5.53 -21.12 9.47
N ASP A 413 5.20 -20.73 8.25
CA ASP A 413 6.10 -20.80 7.09
C ASP A 413 7.09 -19.63 7.03
N GLY A 414 7.08 -18.72 8.01
CA GLY A 414 7.94 -17.54 8.02
C GLY A 414 7.55 -16.46 7.01
N LEU A 415 6.36 -16.57 6.41
CA LEU A 415 5.77 -15.58 5.50
C LEU A 415 4.89 -14.56 6.24
N GLY A 416 4.44 -14.89 7.45
CA GLY A 416 3.59 -14.10 8.33
C GLY A 416 4.32 -13.59 9.58
N HIS A 417 3.77 -12.55 10.20
CA HIS A 417 4.12 -12.18 11.57
C HIS A 417 3.35 -13.04 12.58
N ALA A 418 3.86 -13.09 13.82
CA ALA A 418 3.25 -13.85 14.92
C ALA A 418 1.92 -13.27 15.41
N ASP A 419 1.50 -12.12 14.88
CA ASP A 419 0.17 -11.56 15.12
C ASP A 419 -0.94 -12.25 14.29
N HIS A 420 -0.55 -13.06 13.30
CA HIS A 420 -1.44 -13.75 12.36
C HIS A 420 -2.40 -12.78 11.64
N VAL A 421 -1.95 -11.54 11.42
CA VAL A 421 -2.65 -10.54 10.62
C VAL A 421 -1.74 -10.02 9.54
N HIS A 422 -0.54 -9.56 9.90
CA HIS A 422 0.39 -8.94 8.97
C HIS A 422 1.36 -9.97 8.38
N MET A 423 1.76 -9.73 7.14
CA MET A 423 2.77 -10.55 6.48
C MET A 423 4.17 -9.98 6.70
N ARG A 424 5.18 -10.83 6.60
CA ARG A 424 6.56 -10.37 6.38
C ARG A 424 6.72 -9.98 4.92
N GLU A 425 7.81 -9.29 4.59
CA GLU A 425 8.12 -8.86 3.22
C GLU A 425 7.95 -9.98 2.18
N ALA A 426 8.48 -11.18 2.45
CA ALA A 426 8.35 -12.33 1.55
C ALA A 426 6.89 -12.74 1.30
N GLY A 427 6.02 -12.71 2.33
CA GLY A 427 4.59 -13.01 2.18
C GLY A 427 3.84 -11.93 1.40
N TYR A 428 4.17 -10.66 1.64
CA TYR A 428 3.63 -9.56 0.82
C TYR A 428 4.09 -9.65 -0.63
N HIS A 429 5.36 -9.99 -0.88
CA HIS A 429 5.88 -10.13 -2.24
C HIS A 429 5.21 -11.29 -2.98
N LEU A 430 5.06 -12.45 -2.35
CA LEU A 430 4.39 -13.62 -2.94
C LEU A 430 2.95 -13.28 -3.36
N THR A 431 2.22 -12.55 -2.52
CA THR A 431 0.83 -12.21 -2.80
C THR A 431 0.67 -11.06 -3.79
N ALA A 432 1.61 -10.10 -3.82
CA ALA A 432 1.70 -9.07 -4.84
C ALA A 432 2.03 -9.65 -6.23
N ASP A 433 2.96 -10.60 -6.31
CA ASP A 433 3.31 -11.31 -7.55
C ASP A 433 2.08 -12.02 -8.13
N ARG A 434 1.23 -12.58 -7.26
CA ARG A 434 -0.02 -13.20 -7.66
C ARG A 434 -1.03 -12.18 -8.21
N LEU A 435 -1.24 -11.05 -7.52
CA LEU A 435 -2.13 -10.00 -8.03
C LEU A 435 -1.63 -9.46 -9.37
N PHE A 436 -0.33 -9.17 -9.50
CA PHE A 436 0.24 -8.71 -10.76
C PHE A 436 -0.01 -9.68 -11.91
N THR A 437 0.21 -10.98 -11.69
CA THR A 437 -0.05 -12.02 -12.69
C THR A 437 -1.51 -11.99 -13.16
N GLU A 438 -2.45 -11.82 -12.23
CA GLU A 438 -3.89 -11.74 -12.56
C GLU A 438 -4.27 -10.42 -13.25
N LEU A 439 -3.69 -9.29 -12.86
CA LEU A 439 -3.92 -8.00 -13.53
C LEU A 439 -3.38 -7.99 -14.97
N MET A 440 -2.31 -8.74 -15.21
CA MET A 440 -1.71 -8.90 -16.52
C MET A 440 -2.32 -10.06 -17.32
N ALA A 441 -3.18 -10.88 -16.70
CA ALA A 441 -3.89 -11.95 -17.38
C ALA A 441 -4.81 -11.36 -18.47
N GLY A 442 -4.54 -11.70 -19.73
CA GLY A 442 -5.27 -11.18 -20.88
C GLY A 442 -4.74 -9.85 -21.44
N TYR A 443 -3.73 -9.22 -20.82
CA TYR A 443 -3.03 -8.12 -21.46
C TYR A 443 -2.31 -8.64 -22.71
N ARG A 444 -2.69 -8.10 -23.87
CA ARG A 444 -2.02 -8.34 -25.14
C ARG A 444 -1.43 -7.03 -25.62
N ARG A 445 -0.13 -7.02 -25.85
CA ARG A 445 0.55 -5.90 -26.52
C ARG A 445 -0.09 -5.73 -27.89
N ARG A 446 -0.56 -4.52 -28.18
CA ARG A 446 -1.12 -4.14 -29.47
C ARG A 446 -0.17 -3.25 -30.24
#